data_AF-A0A9N8X576-F1
#
_entry.id   AF-A0A9N8X576-F1
#
_cell.length_a   1.000
_cell.length_b   1.000
_cell.length_c   1.000
_cell.angle_alpha   90.00
_cell.angle_beta   90.00
_cell.angle_gamma   90.00
#
_symmetry.space_group_name_H-M   'P 1'
#
loop_
_entity.id
_entity.type
_entity.pdbx_description
1 polymer ?
#
loop_
_entity_poly.entity_id
_entity_poly.type
_entity_poly.pdbx_seq_one_letter_code
_entity_poly.pdbx_strand_id
1 'polypeptide(L)'
;MKTDRAVNALRHAGVRVHREPPGQPMASQILNDLAFSAFQPGEAQTRTPTARPPRRYTDDALASMVDMSSTISCECPRHITELVLQRSAFEQYSDECVSRIPADAALHRYPGEVANGARAMFELALERIAREEKWTIPSSTNVRTDD
;
A
#
# COMPACT_ATOMS: atom_id res chain seq x y z
N MET A 1 -3.86 -28.00 28.87
CA MET A 1 -5.33 -28.03 29.10
C MET A 1 -5.96 -26.66 29.35
N LYS A 2 -5.47 -25.80 30.28
CA LYS A 2 -6.03 -24.43 30.46
C LYS A 2 -5.66 -23.47 29.32
N THR A 3 -4.42 -23.53 28.81
CA THR A 3 -3.92 -22.65 27.74
C THR A 3 -4.54 -22.97 26.37
N ASP A 4 -4.76 -24.25 26.06
CA ASP A 4 -5.34 -24.67 24.77
C ASP A 4 -6.78 -24.18 24.58
N ARG A 5 -7.56 -24.14 25.68
CA ARG A 5 -8.91 -23.60 25.67
C ARG A 5 -8.92 -22.09 25.39
N ALA A 6 -7.98 -21.34 25.98
CA ALA A 6 -7.85 -19.90 25.74
C ALA A 6 -7.37 -19.61 24.31
N VAL A 7 -6.38 -20.35 23.81
CA VAL A 7 -5.87 -20.24 22.43
C VAL A 7 -6.97 -20.54 21.41
N ASN A 8 -7.77 -21.58 21.63
CA ASN A 8 -8.87 -21.92 20.73
C ASN A 8 -10.00 -20.88 20.79
N ALA A 9 -10.32 -20.34 21.97
CA ALA A 9 -11.31 -19.26 22.10
C ALA A 9 -10.88 -18.00 21.32
N LEU A 10 -9.61 -17.62 21.39
CA LEU A 10 -9.05 -16.49 20.64
C LEU A 10 -9.13 -16.74 19.12
N ARG A 11 -8.78 -17.94 18.65
CA ARG A 11 -8.90 -18.30 17.22
C ARG A 11 -10.34 -18.20 16.71
N HIS A 12 -11.32 -18.68 17.49
CA HIS A 12 -12.73 -18.57 17.12
C HIS A 12 -13.24 -17.12 17.10
N ALA A 13 -12.64 -16.23 17.89
CA ALA A 13 -12.89 -14.80 17.85
C ALA A 13 -12.17 -14.06 16.71
N GLY A 14 -11.50 -14.78 15.80
CA GLY A 14 -10.74 -14.20 14.69
C GLY A 14 -9.36 -13.67 15.08
N VAL A 15 -8.92 -13.89 16.32
CA VAL A 15 -7.61 -13.45 16.81
C VAL A 15 -6.54 -14.45 16.36
N ARG A 16 -5.54 -13.95 15.62
CA ARG A 16 -4.35 -14.73 15.25
C ARG A 16 -3.45 -14.92 16.48
N VAL A 17 -3.05 -16.16 16.74
CA VAL A 17 -2.28 -16.55 17.94
C VAL A 17 -1.01 -17.31 17.53
N HIS A 18 0.12 -16.93 18.10
CA HIS A 18 1.45 -17.51 17.83
C HIS A 18 2.05 -18.13 19.10
N ARG A 19 2.94 -19.11 18.93
CA ARG A 19 3.69 -19.71 20.05
C ARG A 19 5.11 -19.15 20.09
N GLU A 20 5.63 -18.93 21.29
CA GLU A 20 7.00 -18.47 21.53
C GLU A 20 7.97 -19.65 21.75
N PRO A 21 9.25 -19.54 21.37
CA PRO A 21 9.81 -18.52 20.48
C PRO A 21 9.46 -18.81 19.02
N PRO A 22 9.05 -17.80 18.23
CA PRO A 22 8.84 -18.00 16.81
C PRO A 22 10.20 -18.29 16.15
N GLY A 23 10.28 -19.35 15.35
CA GLY A 23 11.40 -19.50 14.42
C GLY A 23 11.47 -18.30 13.47
N GLN A 24 12.66 -17.97 12.95
CA GLN A 24 12.87 -16.81 12.05
C GLN A 24 11.79 -16.57 10.97
N PRO A 25 11.34 -17.57 10.18
CA PRO A 25 10.31 -17.33 9.17
C PRO A 25 8.96 -16.90 9.76
N MET A 26 8.65 -17.33 10.99
CA MET A 26 7.41 -16.99 11.68
C MET A 26 7.46 -15.57 12.25
N ALA A 27 8.64 -15.09 12.68
CA ALA A 27 8.82 -13.71 13.10
C ALA A 27 8.55 -12.73 11.94
N SER A 28 9.09 -13.00 10.75
CA SER A 28 8.81 -12.20 9.55
C SER A 28 7.33 -12.19 9.18
N GLN A 29 6.65 -13.34 9.30
CA GLN A 29 5.21 -13.44 9.06
C GLN A 29 4.40 -12.57 10.04
N ILE A 30 4.74 -12.61 11.33
CA ILE A 30 4.09 -11.78 12.37
C ILE A 30 4.29 -10.29 12.07
N LEU A 31 5.50 -9.88 11.69
CA LEU A 31 5.80 -8.49 11.34
C LEU A 31 5.01 -8.02 10.12
N ASN A 32 4.91 -8.86 9.08
CA ASN A 32 4.12 -8.55 7.89
C ASN A 32 2.62 -8.44 8.20
N ASP A 33 2.10 -9.33 9.05
CA ASP A 33 0.70 -9.34 9.46
C ASP A 33 0.30 -8.09 10.27
N LEU A 34 1.19 -7.64 11.17
CA LEU A 34 1.03 -6.39 11.93
C LEU A 34 1.12 -5.17 11.02
N ALA A 35 2.10 -5.14 10.10
CA ALA A 35 2.23 -4.07 9.13
C ALA A 35 0.96 -3.97 8.27
N PHE A 36 0.48 -5.08 7.71
CA PHE A 36 -0.74 -5.13 6.91
C PHE A 36 -1.98 -4.65 7.68
N SER A 37 -2.08 -4.99 8.97
CA SER A 37 -3.19 -4.53 9.83
C SER A 37 -3.13 -3.02 10.10
N ALA A 38 -1.92 -2.45 10.21
CA ALA A 38 -1.73 -0.99 10.30
C ALA A 38 -2.10 -0.25 9.00
N PHE A 39 -2.13 -0.95 7.87
CA PHE A 39 -2.53 -0.41 6.56
C PHE A 39 -4.01 -0.62 6.23
N GLN A 40 -4.79 -1.31 7.08
CA GLN A 40 -6.24 -1.46 6.85
C GLN A 40 -6.95 -0.10 7.01
N PRO A 41 -7.72 0.37 6.00
CA PRO A 41 -8.65 1.48 6.15
C PRO A 41 -9.90 0.96 6.88
N GLY A 42 -9.75 0.62 8.16
CA GLY A 42 -10.84 0.17 9.04
C GLY A 42 -11.09 1.17 10.16
N GLU A 43 -12.26 1.81 10.10
CA GLU A 43 -12.87 2.70 11.10
C GLU A 43 -11.96 3.72 11.78
N ALA A 44 -11.96 4.94 11.23
CA ALA A 44 -11.81 6.20 11.97
C ALA A 44 -10.78 6.19 13.11
N GLN A 45 -9.59 5.65 12.87
CA GLN A 45 -8.45 6.07 13.66
C GLN A 45 -8.10 7.45 13.14
N THR A 46 -8.28 8.45 14.00
CA THR A 46 -7.62 9.75 13.92
C THR A 46 -6.12 9.51 13.83
N ARG A 47 -5.64 9.09 12.65
CA ARG A 47 -4.23 9.11 12.32
C ARG A 47 -3.90 10.58 12.36
N THR A 48 -3.12 10.97 13.37
CA THR A 48 -2.25 12.15 13.27
C THR A 48 -1.72 12.16 11.84
N PRO A 49 -1.82 13.26 11.07
CA PRO A 49 -1.49 13.24 9.65
C PRO A 49 -0.05 12.75 9.49
N THR A 50 0.10 11.45 9.27
CA THR A 50 1.36 10.84 8.89
C THR A 50 1.61 11.42 7.52
N ALA A 51 2.77 12.05 7.33
CA ALA A 51 3.15 12.66 6.06
C ALA A 51 2.74 11.74 4.90
N ARG A 52 2.04 12.32 3.93
CA ARG A 52 1.51 11.62 2.76
C ARG A 52 2.62 10.74 2.16
N PRO A 53 2.44 9.40 2.04
CA PRO A 53 3.41 8.53 1.41
C PRO A 53 3.88 9.09 0.05
N PRO A 54 5.19 9.28 -0.15
CA PRO A 54 5.72 9.77 -1.41
C PRO A 54 5.49 8.73 -2.53
N ARG A 55 5.49 9.19 -3.78
CA ARG A 55 5.46 8.28 -4.93
C ARG A 55 6.73 7.44 -5.01
N ARG A 56 6.57 6.12 -5.13
CA ARG A 56 7.68 5.18 -5.32
C ARG A 56 8.06 5.01 -6.79
N TYR A 57 7.15 5.25 -7.73
CA TYR A 57 7.42 5.07 -9.15
C TYR A 57 7.06 6.32 -9.92
N THR A 58 7.93 6.70 -10.86
CA THR A 58 7.64 7.71 -11.88
C THR A 58 6.70 7.12 -12.93
N ASP A 59 6.06 7.97 -13.72
CA ASP A 59 5.16 7.51 -14.78
C ASP A 59 5.94 6.74 -15.87
N ASP A 60 7.18 7.14 -16.16
CA ASP A 60 8.06 6.40 -17.08
C ASP A 60 8.42 5.00 -16.54
N ALA A 61 8.69 4.90 -15.23
CA ALA A 61 8.96 3.60 -14.61
C ALA A 61 7.72 2.70 -14.67
N LEU A 62 6.53 3.25 -14.40
CA LEU A 62 5.26 2.54 -14.52
C LEU A 62 5.01 2.08 -15.97
N ALA A 63 5.24 2.95 -16.96
CA ALA A 63 5.11 2.61 -18.37
C ALA A 63 6.01 1.43 -18.76
N SER A 64 7.28 1.43 -18.32
CA SER A 64 8.20 0.32 -18.60
C SER A 64 7.74 -1.03 -18.02
N MET A 65 7.00 -1.01 -16.90
CA MET A 65 6.49 -2.24 -16.27
C MET A 65 5.28 -2.83 -17.00
N VAL A 66 4.51 -2.01 -17.72
CA VAL A 66 3.42 -2.50 -18.59
C VAL A 66 3.98 -3.40 -19.68
N ASP A 67 5.07 -2.95 -20.32
CA ASP A 67 5.69 -3.68 -21.43
C ASP A 67 6.39 -4.97 -20.98
N MET A 68 6.92 -5.01 -19.75
CA MET A 68 7.54 -6.22 -19.17
C MET A 68 6.53 -7.33 -18.85
N SER A 69 5.25 -6.98 -18.69
CA SER A 69 4.16 -7.91 -18.33
C SER A 69 3.94 -9.01 -19.37
N SER A 70 4.36 -8.83 -20.63
CA SER A 70 4.18 -9.81 -21.70
C SER A 70 5.01 -11.09 -21.55
N THR A 71 5.96 -11.12 -20.60
CA THR A 71 6.83 -12.28 -20.36
C THR A 71 6.15 -13.34 -19.46
N ILE A 72 5.01 -13.01 -18.85
CA ILE A 72 4.33 -13.81 -17.83
C ILE A 72 2.93 -14.16 -18.32
N SER A 73 2.45 -15.37 -18.02
CA SER A 73 1.06 -15.78 -18.31
C SER A 73 -0.02 -15.01 -17.52
N CYS A 74 0.35 -14.08 -16.63
CA CYS A 74 -0.57 -13.20 -15.91
C CYS A 74 -0.45 -11.74 -16.36
N GLU A 75 -1.60 -11.12 -16.60
CA GLU A 75 -1.78 -9.67 -16.85
C GLU A 75 -1.73 -8.82 -15.56
N CYS A 76 -1.43 -9.44 -14.41
CA CYS A 76 -1.42 -8.83 -13.08
C CYS A 76 -0.58 -7.53 -13.03
N PRO A 77 0.66 -7.49 -13.56
CA PRO A 77 1.52 -6.30 -13.46
C PRO A 77 0.95 -5.10 -14.23
N ARG A 78 0.45 -5.32 -15.44
CA ARG A 78 -0.21 -4.27 -16.24
C ARG A 78 -1.39 -3.66 -15.50
N HIS A 79 -2.29 -4.50 -14.98
CA HIS A 79 -3.47 -4.03 -14.26
C HIS A 79 -3.13 -3.22 -12.99
N ILE A 80 -2.13 -3.67 -12.22
CA ILE A 80 -1.70 -2.94 -11.01
C ILE A 80 -1.10 -1.59 -11.40
N THR A 81 -0.32 -1.53 -12.48
CA THR A 81 0.26 -0.28 -12.98
C THR A 81 -0.83 0.71 -13.41
N GLU A 82 -1.84 0.25 -14.16
CA GLU A 82 -3.00 1.07 -14.55
C GLU A 82 -3.74 1.64 -13.32
N LEU A 83 -3.90 0.84 -12.27
CA LEU A 83 -4.50 1.29 -11.01
C LEU A 83 -3.65 2.37 -10.35
N VAL A 84 -2.32 2.21 -10.29
CA VAL A 84 -1.40 3.22 -9.71
C VAL A 84 -1.52 4.56 -10.47
N LEU A 85 -1.56 4.52 -11.81
CA LEU A 85 -1.72 5.72 -12.65
C LEU A 85 -3.06 6.43 -12.38
N GLN A 86 -4.17 5.66 -12.37
CA GLN A 86 -5.50 6.22 -12.09
C GLN A 86 -5.60 6.84 -10.70
N ARG A 87 -5.01 6.20 -9.67
CA ARG A 87 -5.00 6.77 -8.31
C ARG A 87 -4.16 8.04 -8.23
N SER A 88 -3.01 8.08 -8.92
CA SER A 88 -2.13 9.26 -8.97
C SER A 88 -2.85 10.45 -9.61
N ALA A 89 -3.56 10.23 -10.72
CA ALA A 89 -4.34 11.27 -11.38
C ALA A 89 -5.48 11.80 -10.49
N PHE A 90 -6.18 10.91 -9.78
CA PHE A 90 -7.25 11.31 -8.86
C PHE A 90 -6.72 12.04 -7.61
N GLU A 91 -5.56 11.66 -7.10
CA GLU A 91 -4.86 12.34 -6.01
C GLU A 91 -4.56 13.80 -6.42
N GLN A 92 -3.96 14.01 -7.59
CA GLN A 92 -3.67 15.35 -8.13
C GLN A 92 -4.95 16.17 -8.35
N TYR A 93 -5.99 15.57 -8.91
CA TYR A 93 -7.30 16.21 -9.07
C TYR A 93 -7.90 16.65 -7.74
N SER A 94 -7.80 15.81 -6.69
CA SER A 94 -8.31 16.13 -5.36
C SER A 94 -7.54 17.31 -4.73
N ASP A 95 -6.23 17.38 -4.93
CA ASP A 95 -5.39 18.51 -4.48
C ASP A 95 -5.74 19.81 -5.22
N GLU A 96 -6.03 19.74 -6.52
CA GLU A 96 -6.53 20.88 -7.29
C GLU A 96 -7.89 21.37 -6.76
N CYS A 97 -8.80 20.45 -6.39
CA CYS A 97 -10.09 20.82 -5.80
C CYS A 97 -9.93 21.56 -4.47
N VAL A 98 -8.99 21.14 -3.62
CA VAL A 98 -8.67 21.84 -2.36
C VAL A 98 -8.25 23.28 -2.61
N SER A 99 -7.48 23.53 -3.67
CA SER A 99 -7.06 24.89 -4.06
C SER A 99 -8.21 25.71 -4.66
N ARG A 100 -9.06 25.11 -5.50
CA ARG A 100 -10.15 25.80 -6.21
C ARG A 100 -11.36 26.11 -5.35
N ILE A 101 -11.67 25.25 -4.37
CA ILE A 101 -12.86 25.38 -3.51
C ILE A 101 -12.42 25.34 -2.04
N PRO A 102 -11.80 26.41 -1.51
CA PRO A 102 -11.27 26.40 -0.15
C PRO A 102 -12.33 26.13 0.94
N ALA A 103 -13.59 26.51 0.67
CA ALA A 103 -14.71 26.26 1.57
C ALA A 103 -14.95 24.76 1.84
N ASP A 104 -14.68 23.91 0.84
CA ASP A 104 -14.87 22.46 0.91
C ASP A 104 -13.53 21.70 0.94
N ALA A 105 -12.42 22.40 1.24
CA ALA A 105 -11.07 21.83 1.23
C ALA A 105 -10.94 20.58 2.13
N ALA A 106 -11.61 20.56 3.29
CA ALA A 106 -11.61 19.39 4.16
C ALA A 106 -12.28 18.17 3.53
N LEU A 107 -13.40 18.38 2.82
CA LEU A 107 -14.11 17.33 2.11
C LEU A 107 -13.26 16.75 0.97
N HIS A 108 -12.53 17.60 0.22
CA HIS A 108 -11.70 17.14 -0.89
C HIS A 108 -10.35 16.54 -0.46
N ARG A 109 -9.82 16.94 0.70
CA ARG A 109 -8.60 16.36 1.25
C ARG A 109 -8.76 14.88 1.57
N TYR A 110 -9.88 14.50 2.17
CA TYR A 110 -10.15 13.11 2.57
C TYR A 110 -10.06 12.09 1.40
N PRO A 111 -10.79 12.22 0.28
CA PRO A 111 -10.68 11.29 -0.84
C PRO A 111 -9.28 11.31 -1.47
N GLY A 112 -8.57 12.45 -1.46
CA GLY A 112 -7.17 12.53 -1.87
C GLY A 112 -6.25 11.70 -0.97
N GLU A 113 -6.42 11.74 0.35
CA GLU A 113 -5.68 10.92 1.31
C GLU A 113 -5.98 9.42 1.16
N VAL A 114 -7.25 9.07 0.93
CA VAL A 114 -7.66 7.68 0.65
C VAL A 114 -7.01 7.17 -0.64
N ALA A 115 -7.03 7.98 -1.70
CA ALA A 115 -6.41 7.63 -2.98
C ALA A 115 -4.89 7.46 -2.86
N ASN A 116 -4.25 8.33 -2.09
CA ASN A 116 -2.82 8.24 -1.79
C ASN A 116 -2.47 6.93 -1.05
N GLY A 117 -3.25 6.57 -0.02
CA GLY A 117 -3.09 5.29 0.69
C GLY A 117 -3.27 4.09 -0.23
N ALA A 118 -4.29 4.11 -1.11
CA ALA A 118 -4.52 3.07 -2.10
C ALA A 118 -3.35 2.94 -3.09
N ARG A 119 -2.84 4.08 -3.60
CA ARG A 119 -1.67 4.13 -4.48
C ARG A 119 -0.47 3.45 -3.81
N ALA A 120 -0.16 3.81 -2.57
CA ALA A 120 0.97 3.23 -1.83
C ALA A 120 0.84 1.70 -1.68
N MET A 121 -0.37 1.18 -1.45
CA MET A 121 -0.60 -0.27 -1.38
C MET A 121 -0.38 -0.97 -2.72
N PHE A 122 -0.85 -0.38 -3.83
CA PHE A 122 -0.60 -0.94 -5.17
C PHE A 122 0.87 -0.87 -5.56
N GLU A 123 1.57 0.21 -5.22
CA GLU A 123 3.02 0.31 -5.44
C GLU A 123 3.78 -0.78 -4.65
N LEU A 124 3.37 -1.11 -3.44
CA LEU A 124 3.96 -2.21 -2.66
C LEU A 124 3.71 -3.59 -3.31
N ALA A 125 2.50 -3.81 -3.84
CA ALA A 125 2.18 -5.04 -4.57
C ALA A 125 3.02 -5.15 -5.85
N LEU A 126 3.19 -4.06 -6.58
CA LEU A 126 4.00 -3.98 -7.79
C LEU A 126 5.49 -4.25 -7.48
N GLU A 127 5.99 -3.72 -6.37
CA GLU A 127 7.35 -3.99 -5.89
C GLU A 127 7.56 -5.49 -5.60
N ARG A 128 6.56 -6.16 -5.02
CA ARG A 128 6.62 -7.60 -4.77
C ARG A 128 6.69 -8.40 -6.06
N ILE A 129 5.89 -8.04 -7.06
CA ILE A 129 5.92 -8.66 -8.40
C ILE A 129 7.29 -8.48 -9.03
N ALA A 130 7.79 -7.23 -9.08
CA ALA A 130 9.07 -6.93 -9.70
C ALA A 130 10.25 -7.70 -9.08
N ARG A 131 10.22 -7.95 -7.77
CA ARG A 131 11.24 -8.79 -7.09
C ARG A 131 11.17 -10.25 -7.50
N GLU A 132 9.99 -10.84 -7.57
CA GLU A 132 9.81 -12.25 -7.96
C GLU A 132 10.19 -12.46 -9.43
N GLU A 133 9.86 -11.49 -10.28
CA GLU A 133 10.15 -11.50 -11.72
C GLU A 133 11.56 -11.00 -12.06
N LYS A 134 12.33 -10.58 -11.03
CA LYS A 134 13.70 -10.05 -11.15
C LYS A 134 13.82 -8.89 -12.14
N TRP A 135 12.80 -8.04 -12.20
CA TRP A 135 12.79 -6.85 -13.06
C TRP A 135 13.79 -5.81 -12.57
N THR A 136 14.48 -5.19 -13.52
CA THR A 136 15.28 -4.00 -13.26
C THR A 136 14.40 -2.78 -13.53
N ILE A 137 13.90 -2.15 -12.47
CA ILE A 137 13.04 -0.98 -12.57
C ILE A 137 13.91 0.28 -12.73
N PRO A 138 13.73 1.09 -13.80
CA PRO A 138 14.42 2.37 -13.92
C PRO A 138 14.02 3.31 -12.76
N SER A 139 15.03 3.85 -12.07
CA SER A 139 15.01 4.80 -10.93
C SER A 139 13.64 5.06 -10.28
N SER A 140 13.37 4.33 -9.20
CA SER A 140 12.14 4.35 -8.39
C SER A 140 12.10 5.45 -7.31
N THR A 141 12.65 6.64 -7.55
CA THR A 141 12.65 7.65 -6.48
C THR A 141 12.78 9.07 -7.03
N ASN A 142 11.72 9.86 -6.92
CA ASN A 142 11.85 11.32 -6.86
C ASN A 142 11.63 11.72 -5.40
N VAL A 143 12.70 11.70 -4.60
CA VAL A 143 12.70 12.41 -3.33
C VAL A 143 12.74 13.87 -3.72
N ARG A 144 11.59 14.53 -3.72
CA ARG A 144 11.56 15.97 -3.73
C ARG A 144 12.07 16.41 -2.36
N THR A 145 13.37 16.68 -2.27
CA THR A 145 13.92 17.53 -1.22
C THR A 145 13.32 18.91 -1.44
N ASP A 146 12.29 19.23 -0.67
CA ASP A 146 11.77 20.59 -0.59
C ASP A 146 12.83 21.42 0.18
N ASP A 147 13.42 22.41 -0.51
CA ASP A 147 14.20 23.54 0.01
C ASP A 147 13.26 24.60 0.62
#